data_AF-A0AAV1JEN1-F1
#
_entry.id   AF-A0AAV1JEN1-F1
#
_cell.length_a   1.000
_cell.length_b   1.000
_cell.length_c   1.000
_cell.angle_alpha   90.00
_cell.angle_beta   90.00
_cell.angle_gamma   90.00
#
_symmetry.space_group_name_H-M   'P 1'
#
loop_
_entity.id
_entity.type
_entity.pdbx_description
1 polymer ?
#
loop_
_entity_poly.entity_id
_entity_poly.type
_entity_poly.pdbx_seq_one_letter_code
_entity_poly.pdbx_strand_id
1 'polypeptide(L)'
;MEKWKISNKVTAIVSDNANNIVAAVQSGGWRHIGCFAHTLNIVVQVGITKIQTTVTKVKNIVEFFKRSSQAHFKLQEMQKQMNLPVLKLKQDVVTRFNSTYDMLNRVVSRKDAVIATLALVRHELALNTAE
;
A
#
# COMPACT_ATOMS: atom_id res chain seq x y z
N MET A 1 -1.22 1.73 35.45
CA MET A 1 -1.45 0.42 36.13
C MET A 1 -1.97 0.60 37.55
N GLU A 2 -1.43 1.56 38.31
CA GLU A 2 -1.86 1.89 39.68
C GLU A 2 -3.35 2.27 39.79
N LYS A 3 -3.86 3.14 38.92
CA LYS A 3 -5.30 3.49 38.83
C LYS A 3 -6.22 2.26 38.80
N TRP A 4 -5.77 1.18 38.17
CA TRP A 4 -6.54 -0.05 37.99
C TRP A 4 -6.12 -1.17 38.95
N LYS A 5 -5.14 -0.92 39.84
CA LYS A 5 -4.58 -1.91 40.79
C LYS A 5 -4.14 -3.23 40.11
N ILE A 6 -3.53 -3.12 38.92
CA ILE A 6 -3.10 -4.29 38.11
C ILE A 6 -1.58 -4.47 38.00
N SER A 7 -0.77 -3.70 38.75
CA SER A 7 0.69 -3.68 38.56
C SER A 7 1.34 -5.07 38.63
N ASN A 8 0.84 -5.95 39.51
CA ASN A 8 1.35 -7.33 39.68
C ASN A 8 0.64 -8.37 38.80
N LYS A 9 -0.28 -7.93 37.92
CA LYS A 9 -1.08 -8.80 37.03
C LYS A 9 -0.62 -8.74 35.58
N VAL A 10 0.35 -7.88 35.25
CA VAL A 10 0.85 -7.71 33.89
C VAL A 10 1.96 -8.73 33.63
N THR A 11 1.67 -9.73 32.81
CA THR A 11 2.65 -10.75 32.41
C THR A 11 3.56 -10.29 31.28
N ALA A 12 3.02 -9.54 30.32
CA ALA A 12 3.75 -9.05 29.15
C ALA A 12 3.07 -7.83 28.53
N ILE A 13 3.83 -7.06 27.76
CA ILE A 13 3.36 -5.93 26.96
C ILE A 13 3.69 -6.20 25.49
N VAL A 14 2.68 -6.10 24.63
CA VAL A 14 2.83 -6.20 23.17
C VAL A 14 2.90 -4.81 22.56
N SER A 15 3.91 -4.52 21.74
CA SER A 15 4.04 -3.24 21.05
C SER A 15 4.62 -3.38 19.64
N ASP A 16 4.62 -2.30 18.87
CA ASP A 16 5.15 -2.22 17.49
C ASP A 16 6.68 -2.21 17.38
N ASN A 17 7.39 -2.54 18.47
CA ASN A 17 8.86 -2.56 18.57
C ASN A 17 9.55 -1.19 18.44
N ALA A 18 8.85 -0.07 18.57
CA ALA A 18 9.50 1.23 18.63
C ALA A 18 10.50 1.29 19.80
N ASN A 19 11.75 1.70 19.54
CA ASN A 19 12.87 1.62 20.51
C ASN A 19 12.55 2.28 21.86
N ASN A 20 11.87 3.43 21.84
CA ASN A 20 11.43 4.14 23.04
C ASN A 20 10.39 3.35 23.85
N ILE A 21 9.45 2.66 23.19
CA ILE A 21 8.46 1.81 23.85
C ILE A 21 9.13 0.58 24.44
N VAL A 22 10.04 -0.07 23.69
CA VAL A 22 10.80 -1.23 24.19
C VAL A 22 11.60 -0.84 25.44
N ALA A 23 12.30 0.29 25.39
CA ALA A 23 13.07 0.79 26.54
C ALA A 23 12.16 1.07 27.75
N ALA A 24 10.99 1.67 27.54
CA ALA A 24 10.02 1.94 28.61
C ALA A 24 9.47 0.65 29.25
N VAL A 25 9.13 -0.35 28.42
CA VAL A 25 8.65 -1.66 28.89
C VAL A 25 9.73 -2.37 29.72
N GLN A 26 10.97 -2.37 29.25
CA GLN A 26 12.10 -2.96 29.94
C GLN A 26 12.44 -2.22 31.25
N SER A 27 12.41 -0.89 31.23
CA SER A 27 12.66 -0.05 32.42
C SER A 27 11.62 -0.29 33.51
N GLY A 28 10.40 -0.68 33.13
CA GLY A 28 9.35 -1.08 34.08
C GLY A 28 9.37 -2.55 34.49
N GLY A 29 10.37 -3.32 34.08
CA GLY A 29 10.53 -4.73 34.48
C GLY A 29 9.55 -5.70 33.83
N TRP A 30 8.86 -5.30 32.76
CA TRP A 30 7.89 -6.17 32.07
C TRP A 30 8.53 -6.91 30.90
N ARG A 31 8.01 -8.12 30.62
CA ARG A 31 8.34 -8.84 29.39
C ARG A 31 7.76 -8.10 28.18
N HIS A 32 8.63 -7.77 27.22
CA HIS A 32 8.21 -7.27 25.92
C HIS A 32 7.95 -8.41 24.93
N ILE A 33 6.89 -8.28 24.15
CA ILE A 33 6.57 -9.16 23.01
C ILE A 33 6.36 -8.27 21.79
N GLY A 34 7.06 -8.56 20.70
CA GLY A 34 6.90 -7.79 19.48
C GLY A 34 5.58 -8.06 18.77
N CYS A 35 5.01 -7.03 18.15
CA CYS A 35 3.80 -7.14 17.34
C CYS A 35 4.06 -7.97 16.08
N PHE A 36 3.45 -9.15 16.00
CA PHE A 36 3.57 -10.04 14.85
C PHE A 36 3.18 -9.37 13.53
N ALA A 37 2.09 -8.58 13.53
CA ALA A 37 1.64 -7.86 12.35
C ALA A 37 2.68 -6.83 11.87
N HIS A 38 3.38 -6.18 12.80
CA HIS A 38 4.47 -5.26 12.46
C HIS A 38 5.66 -6.01 11.85
N THR A 39 6.06 -7.13 12.45
CA THR A 39 7.12 -7.99 11.90
C THR A 39 6.78 -8.50 10.50
N LEU A 40 5.53 -8.94 10.28
CA LEU A 40 5.05 -9.37 8.97
C LEU A 40 5.09 -8.21 7.96
N ASN A 41 4.72 -6.98 8.38
CA ASN A 41 4.84 -5.80 7.51
C ASN A 41 6.27 -5.62 7.02
N ILE A 42 7.25 -5.68 7.93
CA ILE A 42 8.67 -5.51 7.59
C ILE A 42 9.06 -6.53 6.52
N VAL A 43 8.71 -7.80 6.70
CA VAL A 43 9.01 -8.87 5.73
C VAL A 43 8.39 -8.55 4.35
N VAL A 44 7.13 -8.15 4.33
CA VAL A 44 6.43 -7.77 3.08
C VAL A 44 7.09 -6.56 2.42
N GLN A 45 7.44 -5.52 3.17
CA GLN A 45 8.10 -4.33 2.65
C GLN A 45 9.47 -4.68 2.05
N VAL A 46 10.26 -5.53 2.71
CA VAL A 46 11.52 -6.05 2.16
C VAL A 46 11.28 -6.79 0.85
N GLY A 47 10.24 -7.62 0.77
CA GLY A 47 9.85 -8.29 -0.48
C GLY A 47 9.50 -7.31 -1.60
N ILE A 48 8.73 -6.25 -1.29
CA ILE A 48 8.34 -5.20 -2.24
C ILE A 48 9.58 -4.49 -2.83
N THR A 49 10.64 -4.29 -2.05
CA THR A 49 11.88 -3.68 -2.56
C THR A 49 12.49 -4.45 -3.74
N LYS A 50 12.26 -5.77 -3.83
CA LYS A 50 12.76 -6.60 -4.93
C LYS A 50 12.05 -6.32 -6.26
N ILE A 51 10.83 -5.78 -6.21
CA ILE A 51 10.03 -5.40 -7.38
C ILE A 51 9.82 -3.88 -7.48
N GLN A 52 10.69 -3.10 -6.83
CA GLN A 52 10.53 -1.65 -6.69
C GLN A 52 10.40 -0.95 -8.04
N THR A 53 11.13 -1.37 -9.06
CA THR A 53 11.05 -0.81 -10.42
C THR A 53 9.62 -0.90 -10.98
N THR A 54 8.97 -2.05 -10.85
CA THR A 54 7.59 -2.25 -11.31
C THR A 54 6.61 -1.43 -10.48
N VAL A 55 6.78 -1.42 -9.15
CA VAL A 55 5.95 -0.62 -8.24
C VAL A 55 6.04 0.87 -8.58
N THR A 56 7.23 1.39 -8.85
CA THR A 56 7.45 2.79 -9.25
C THR A 56 6.77 3.10 -10.59
N LYS A 57 6.87 2.22 -11.59
CA LYS A 57 6.16 2.39 -12.87
C LYS A 57 4.65 2.47 -12.68
N VAL A 58 4.08 1.54 -11.91
CA VAL A 58 2.64 1.54 -11.62
C VAL A 58 2.23 2.80 -10.84
N LYS A 59 3.05 3.23 -9.87
CA LYS A 59 2.82 4.45 -9.10
C LYS A 59 2.78 5.68 -10.00
N ASN A 60 3.70 5.79 -10.97
CA ASN A 60 3.72 6.89 -11.94
C ASN A 60 2.46 6.91 -12.82
N ILE A 61 1.98 5.73 -13.25
CA ILE A 61 0.73 5.62 -14.02
C ILE A 61 -0.46 6.10 -13.17
N VAL A 62 -0.58 5.60 -11.93
CA VAL A 62 -1.67 5.99 -11.02
C VAL A 62 -1.63 7.48 -10.73
N GLU A 63 -0.45 8.03 -10.50
CA GLU A 63 -0.25 9.45 -10.26
C GLU A 63 -0.66 10.31 -11.47
N PHE A 64 -0.32 9.89 -12.68
CA PHE A 64 -0.77 10.54 -13.91
C PHE A 64 -2.31 10.65 -13.98
N PHE A 65 -3.01 9.53 -13.76
CA PHE A 65 -4.48 9.51 -13.75
C PHE A 65 -5.11 10.29 -12.60
N LYS A 66 -4.39 10.48 -11.49
CA LYS A 66 -4.87 11.31 -10.37
C LYS A 66 -4.64 12.80 -10.60
N ARG A 67 -3.55 13.18 -11.26
CA ARG A 67 -3.19 14.59 -11.51
C ARG A 67 -3.93 15.17 -12.72
N SER A 68 -4.22 14.36 -13.75
CA SER A 68 -4.90 14.82 -14.96
C SER A 68 -6.39 14.49 -14.92
N SER A 69 -7.24 15.52 -14.82
CA SER A 69 -8.69 15.39 -14.90
C SER A 69 -9.14 14.81 -16.25
N GLN A 70 -8.47 15.20 -17.34
CA GLN A 70 -8.75 14.68 -18.68
C GLN A 70 -8.41 13.19 -18.79
N ALA A 71 -7.25 12.76 -18.28
CA ALA A 71 -6.88 11.34 -18.27
C ALA A 71 -7.83 10.52 -17.39
N HIS A 72 -8.21 11.07 -16.23
CA HIS A 72 -9.20 10.45 -15.34
C HIS A 72 -10.54 10.24 -16.05
N PHE A 73 -11.04 11.28 -16.72
CA PHE A 73 -12.30 11.22 -17.47
C PHE A 73 -12.23 10.19 -18.59
N LYS A 74 -11.15 10.20 -19.40
CA LYS A 74 -10.95 9.19 -20.46
C LYS A 74 -10.91 7.76 -19.92
N LEU A 75 -10.30 7.53 -18.75
CA LEU A 75 -10.30 6.20 -18.11
C LEU A 75 -11.71 5.79 -17.65
N GLN A 76 -12.54 6.73 -17.19
CA GLN A 76 -13.93 6.42 -16.86
C GLN A 76 -14.73 6.03 -18.11
N GLU A 77 -14.57 6.78 -19.20
CA GLU A 77 -15.23 6.48 -20.47
C GLU A 77 -14.77 5.13 -21.03
N MET A 78 -13.47 4.82 -20.99
CA MET A 78 -12.94 3.53 -21.42
C MET A 78 -13.47 2.37 -20.58
N GLN A 79 -13.58 2.54 -19.25
CA GLN A 79 -14.22 1.54 -18.40
C GLN A 79 -15.68 1.31 -18.78
N LYS A 80 -16.45 2.36 -19.09
CA LYS A 80 -17.85 2.22 -19.55
C LYS A 80 -17.93 1.50 -20.91
N GLN A 81 -17.08 1.88 -21.87
CA GLN A 81 -17.02 1.25 -23.20
C GLN A 81 -16.72 -0.25 -23.10
N MET A 82 -15.88 -0.65 -22.14
CA MET A 82 -15.54 -2.05 -21.87
C MET A 82 -16.56 -2.76 -20.96
N ASN A 83 -17.71 -2.13 -20.63
CA ASN A 83 -18.70 -2.65 -19.68
C ASN A 83 -18.13 -3.01 -18.30
N LEU A 84 -17.09 -2.30 -17.86
CA LEU A 84 -16.47 -2.47 -16.55
C LEU A 84 -17.06 -1.50 -15.52
N PRO A 85 -17.15 -1.91 -14.24
CA PRO A 85 -17.50 -0.98 -13.17
C PRO A 85 -16.49 0.17 -13.11
N VAL A 86 -16.98 1.40 -13.17
CA VAL A 86 -16.18 2.63 -13.15
C VAL A 86 -15.55 2.79 -11.77
N LEU A 87 -14.26 2.47 -11.68
CA LEU A 87 -13.49 2.57 -10.44
C LEU A 87 -12.33 3.55 -10.61
N LYS A 88 -12.03 4.28 -9.54
CA LYS A 88 -10.82 5.11 -9.46
C LYS A 88 -9.61 4.22 -9.18
N LEU A 89 -8.44 4.59 -9.70
CA LEU A 89 -7.18 3.95 -9.31
C LEU A 89 -6.84 4.30 -7.85
N LYS A 90 -6.27 3.33 -7.14
CA LYS A 90 -5.82 3.49 -5.75
C LYS A 90 -4.36 3.90 -5.74
N GLN A 91 -4.01 4.89 -4.92
CA GLN A 91 -2.64 5.34 -4.75
C GLN A 91 -1.99 4.65 -3.56
N ASP A 92 -0.71 4.33 -3.70
CA ASP A 92 0.13 3.83 -2.63
C ASP A 92 0.39 4.91 -1.56
N VAL A 93 0.28 4.54 -0.28
CA VAL A 93 0.41 5.40 0.90
C VAL A 93 1.31 4.70 1.90
N VAL A 94 2.57 5.14 2.01
CA VAL A 94 3.64 4.48 2.77
C VAL A 94 3.26 4.10 4.20
N THR A 95 2.45 4.92 4.87
CA THR A 95 2.01 4.69 6.26
C THR A 95 0.89 3.67 6.41
N ARG A 96 0.28 3.19 5.31
CA ARG A 96 -0.86 2.27 5.33
C ARG A 96 -0.43 0.90 4.81
N PHE A 97 -0.29 -0.06 5.72
CA PHE A 97 0.17 -1.45 5.51
C PHE A 97 -0.16 -2.08 4.14
N ASN A 98 -1.43 -2.03 3.70
CA ASN A 98 -1.89 -2.69 2.47
C ASN A 98 -1.92 -1.80 1.21
N SER A 99 -1.45 -0.55 1.25
CA SER A 99 -1.65 0.40 0.15
C SER A 99 -1.00 -0.02 -1.16
N THR A 100 0.20 -0.60 -1.10
CA THR A 100 0.93 -1.04 -2.29
C THR A 100 0.19 -2.18 -2.97
N TYR A 101 -0.25 -3.18 -2.20
CA TYR A 101 -1.09 -4.26 -2.70
C TYR A 101 -2.39 -3.74 -3.31
N ASP A 102 -3.09 -2.84 -2.60
CA ASP A 102 -4.33 -2.21 -3.06
C ASP A 102 -4.16 -1.49 -4.41
N MET A 103 -3.05 -0.78 -4.59
CA MET A 103 -2.70 -0.10 -5.84
C MET A 103 -2.47 -1.10 -6.96
N LEU A 104 -1.58 -2.08 -6.74
CA LEU A 104 -1.22 -3.08 -7.74
C LEU A 104 -2.46 -3.88 -8.17
N ASN A 105 -3.23 -4.39 -7.21
CA ASN A 105 -4.44 -5.16 -7.46
C ASN A 105 -5.50 -4.33 -8.22
N ARG A 106 -5.66 -3.03 -7.89
CA ARG A 106 -6.57 -2.15 -8.62
C ARG A 106 -6.14 -1.91 -10.06
N VAL A 107 -4.84 -1.75 -10.32
CA VAL A 107 -4.33 -1.56 -11.68
C VAL A 107 -4.46 -2.83 -12.50
N VAL A 108 -4.12 -3.99 -11.92
CA VAL A 108 -4.28 -5.29 -12.59
C VAL A 108 -5.74 -5.57 -12.94
N SER A 109 -6.67 -5.34 -12.00
CA SER A 109 -8.11 -5.52 -12.25
C SER A 109 -8.72 -4.54 -13.27
N ARG A 110 -7.97 -3.51 -13.69
CA ARG A 110 -8.36 -2.53 -14.71
C ARG A 110 -7.33 -2.41 -15.83
N LYS A 111 -6.49 -3.43 -16.01
CA LYS A 111 -5.32 -3.38 -16.90
C LYS A 111 -5.69 -2.95 -18.31
N ASP A 112 -6.75 -3.51 -18.89
CA ASP A 112 -7.09 -3.30 -20.30
C ASP A 112 -7.57 -1.86 -20.52
N ALA A 113 -8.44 -1.36 -19.64
CA ALA A 113 -8.90 0.02 -19.67
C ALA A 113 -7.75 1.02 -19.44
N VAL A 114 -6.81 0.70 -18.52
CA VAL A 114 -5.63 1.53 -18.25
C VAL A 114 -4.72 1.57 -19.47
N ILE A 115 -4.39 0.42 -20.07
CA ILE A 115 -3.51 0.32 -21.25
C ILE A 115 -4.13 1.05 -22.45
N ALA A 116 -5.41 0.78 -22.75
CA ALA A 116 -6.11 1.44 -23.85
C ALA A 116 -6.16 2.96 -23.66
N THR A 117 -6.42 3.43 -22.43
CA THR A 117 -6.43 4.87 -22.15
C THR A 117 -5.02 5.48 -22.27
N LEU A 118 -3.98 4.79 -21.82
CA LEU A 118 -2.60 5.26 -21.95
C LEU A 118 -2.17 5.36 -23.41
N ALA A 119 -2.53 4.40 -24.25
CA ALA A 119 -2.25 4.44 -25.69
C ALA A 119 -2.88 5.68 -26.37
N LEU A 120 -4.07 6.09 -25.92
CA LEU A 120 -4.79 7.26 -26.45
C LEU A 120 -4.34 8.61 -25.90
N VAL A 121 -3.60 8.65 -24.79
CA VAL A 121 -3.29 9.91 -24.08
C VAL A 121 -1.80 10.14 -23.93
N ARG A 122 -1.00 9.10 -23.73
CA ARG A 122 0.46 9.21 -23.54
C ARG A 122 1.18 7.88 -23.76
N HIS A 123 1.70 7.70 -24.97
CA HIS A 123 2.38 6.46 -25.39
C HIS A 123 3.62 6.11 -24.55
N GLU A 124 4.31 7.09 -23.96
CA GLU A 124 5.53 6.91 -23.15
C GLU A 124 5.31 6.16 -21.82
N LEU A 125 4.08 6.13 -21.31
CA LEU A 125 3.72 5.46 -20.05
C LEU A 125 3.05 4.09 -20.29
N ALA A 126 2.92 3.65 -21.54
CA ALA A 126 2.31 2.37 -21.86
C ALA A 126 3.09 1.23 -21.19
N LEU A 127 2.36 0.33 -20.53
CA LEU A 127 2.93 -0.91 -20.01
C LEU A 127 3.22 -1.80 -21.23
N ASN A 128 4.48 -1.84 -21.66
CA ASN A 128 4.89 -2.77 -22.70
C ASN A 128 4.58 -4.19 -22.24
N THR A 129 3.62 -4.84 -22.90
CA THR A 129 3.43 -6.29 -22.84
C THR A 129 4.53 -6.92 -23.67
N ALA A 130 5.72 -7.05 -23.09
CA ALA A 130 6.72 -7.99 -23.58
C ALA A 130 6.51 -9.29 -22.79
N GLU A 131 6.34 -10.37 -23.56
CA GLU A 131 6.12 -11.77 -23.14
C GLU A 131 7.10 -12.27 -22.07
#